data_AF-A0A7K4G5J5-F1
#
_entry.id   AF-A0A7K4G5J5-F1
#
_cell.length_a   1.000
_cell.length_b   1.000
_cell.length_c   1.000
_cell.angle_alpha   90.00
_cell.angle_beta   90.00
_cell.angle_gamma   90.00
#
_symmetry.space_group_name_H-M   'P 1'
#
loop_
_entity.id
_entity.type
_entity.pdbx_description
1 polymer ?
#
loop_
_entity_poly.entity_id
_entity_poly.type
_entity_poly.pdbx_seq_one_letter_code
_entity_poly.pdbx_strand_id
1 'polypeptide(L)' 'RLRLTSDGKLRTCLFSDNEVHLRTPLRDGSPDEAIENILMAAVKEKPKGHTINENIFKKCSRTMSLIGG' A
#
# COMPACT_ATOMS: atom_id res chain seq x y z
N ARG A 1 -4.34 3.38 8.77
CA ARG A 1 -3.26 2.39 8.91
C ARG A 1 -2.66 2.15 7.53
N LEU A 2 -1.37 2.45 7.38
CA LEU A 2 -0.57 2.03 6.23
C LEU A 2 0.30 0.86 6.69
N ARG A 3 0.68 -0.03 5.76
CA ARG A 3 1.60 -1.14 6.04
C ARG A 3 2.77 -1.07 5.06
N LEU A 4 3.98 -1.33 5.56
CA LEU A 4 5.15 -1.55 4.72
C LEU A 4 5.35 -3.07 4.60
N THR A 5 5.35 -3.55 3.37
CA THR A 5 5.61 -4.97 3.06
C THR A 5 7.11 -5.26 3.12
N SER A 6 7.49 -6.53 3.28
CA SER A 6 8.88 -6.99 3.30
C SER A 6 9.65 -6.66 2.02
N ASP A 7 8.95 -6.57 0.89
CA ASP A 7 9.54 -6.21 -0.41
C ASP A 7 9.81 -4.69 -0.52
N GLY A 8 9.37 -3.90 0.48
CA GLY A 8 9.53 -2.45 0.53
C GLY A 8 8.48 -1.69 -0.29
N LYS A 9 7.27 -2.25 -0.35
CA LYS A 9 6.09 -1.58 -0.92
C LYS A 9 5.14 -1.14 0.18
N LEU A 10 4.52 0.02 0.01
CA LEU A 10 3.50 0.58 0.87
C LEU A 10 2.12 0.08 0.43
N ARG A 11 1.36 -0.49 1.37
CA ARG A 11 0.00 -0.98 1.15
C ARG A 11 -0.97 -0.23 2.04
N THR A 12 -2.04 0.28 1.45
CA THR A 12 -3.00 1.18 2.11
C THR A 12 -4.19 0.42 2.72
N CYS A 13 -4.42 -0.82 2.27
CA CYS A 13 -5.55 -1.67 2.62
C CYS A 13 -5.16 -3.15 2.50
N LEU A 14 -5.55 -4.00 3.46
CA LEU A 14 -5.32 -5.46 3.36
C LEU A 14 -6.05 -6.07 2.17
N PHE A 15 -7.22 -5.53 1.88
CA PHE A 15 -8.17 -6.02 0.88
C PHE A 15 -8.09 -5.27 -0.46
N SER A 16 -7.02 -4.51 -0.69
CA SER A 16 -6.73 -3.88 -1.99
C SER A 16 -5.35 -4.29 -2.44
N ASP A 17 -5.22 -4.67 -3.71
CA ASP A 17 -3.93 -5.01 -4.32
C ASP A 17 -3.10 -3.79 -4.73
N ASN A 18 -3.55 -2.57 -4.40
CA ASN A 18 -2.78 -1.36 -4.61
C ASN A 18 -1.58 -1.32 -3.65
N GLU A 19 -0.39 -1.45 -4.23
CA GLU A 19 0.90 -1.39 -3.57
C GLU A 19 1.79 -0.36 -4.27
N VAL A 20 2.41 0.52 -3.49
CA VAL A 20 3.28 1.59 -4.01
C VAL A 20 4.72 1.28 -3.66
N HIS A 21 5.63 1.31 -4.63
CA HIS A 21 7.05 1.02 -4.40
C HIS A 21 7.73 2.18 -3.67
N LEU A 22 8.15 1.95 -2.43
CA LEU A 22 8.86 2.96 -1.62
C LEU A 22 10.36 2.67 -1.51
N ARG A 23 10.78 1.43 -1.70
CA ARG A 23 12.18 1.01 -1.60
C ARG A 23 13.11 1.68 -2.61
N THR A 24 12.67 1.82 -3.86
CA THR A 24 13.46 2.43 -4.94
C THR A 24 13.80 3.88 -4.63
N PRO A 25 12.81 4.79 -4.42
CA PRO A 25 13.12 6.19 -4.13
C PRO A 25 13.96 6.38 -2.86
N LEU A 26 13.76 5.54 -1.83
CA LEU A 26 14.57 5.56 -0.62
C LEU A 26 16.04 5.15 -0.84
N ARG A 27 16.30 4.22 -1.77
CA ARG A 27 17.66 3.75 -2.07
C ARG A 27 18.40 4.63 -3.06
N ASP A 28 17.66 5.27 -3.96
CA ASP A 28 18.22 6.16 -4.96
C ASP A 28 18.54 7.56 -4.39
N GLY A 29 18.26 7.79 -3.10
CA GLY A 29 18.49 9.08 -2.44
C GLY A 29 17.55 10.17 -2.97
N SER A 30 16.31 9.79 -3.33
CA SER A 30 15.30 10.76 -3.77
C SER A 30 15.06 11.82 -2.70
N PRO A 31 14.77 13.07 -3.09
CA PRO A 31 14.48 14.13 -2.13
C PRO A 31 13.26 13.79 -1.29
N ASP A 32 13.23 14.26 -0.04
CA ASP A 32 12.14 14.01 0.90
C ASP A 32 10.77 14.41 0.33
N GLU A 33 10.72 15.48 -0.48
CA GLU A 33 9.53 15.94 -1.19
C GLU A 33 8.95 14.87 -2.14
N ALA A 34 9.81 14.10 -2.82
CA ALA A 34 9.37 13.02 -3.68
C ALA A 34 8.79 11.86 -2.85
N ILE A 35 9.40 11.55 -1.72
CA ILE A 35 8.92 10.52 -0.79
C ILE A 35 7.58 10.94 -0.18
N GLU A 36 7.45 12.20 0.23
CA GLU A 36 6.23 12.79 0.76
C GLU A 36 5.10 12.71 -0.26
N ASN A 37 5.36 13.07 -1.52
CA ASN A 37 4.37 12.98 -2.60
C ASN A 37 3.87 11.54 -2.80
N ILE A 38 4.76 10.55 -2.73
CA ILE A 38 4.41 9.12 -2.83
C ILE A 38 3.52 8.70 -1.66
N LEU A 39 3.86 9.11 -0.43
CA LEU A 39 3.07 8.82 0.75
C LEU A 39 1.70 9.50 0.70
N MET A 40 1.63 10.76 0.30
CA MET A 40 0.37 11.50 0.16
C MET A 40 -0.53 10.89 -0.92
N ALA A 41 0.03 10.48 -2.06
CA ALA A 41 -0.71 9.80 -3.12
C ALA A 41 -1.33 8.49 -2.58
N ALA A 42 -0.54 7.68 -1.87
CA ALA A 42 -1.04 6.45 -1.26
C ALA A 42 -2.13 6.72 -0.20
N VAL A 43 -2.01 7.78 0.59
CA VAL A 43 -3.04 8.17 1.56
C VAL A 43 -4.31 8.63 0.85
N LYS A 44 -4.22 9.37 -0.26
CA LYS A 44 -5.38 9.81 -1.05
C LYS A 44 -6.12 8.65 -1.70
N GLU A 45 -5.39 7.64 -2.18
CA GLU A 45 -5.98 6.42 -2.74
C GLU A 45 -6.62 5.51 -1.68
N LYS A 46 -6.39 5.77 -0.39
CA LYS A 46 -6.91 4.93 0.68
C LYS A 46 -8.45 5.02 0.70
N PRO A 47 -9.16 3.90 0.48
CA PRO A 47 -10.62 3.90 0.60
C PRO A 47 -11.03 4.19 2.06
N LYS A 48 -12.14 4.92 2.24
CA LYS A 48 -12.66 5.30 3.56
C LYS A 48 -13.05 4.10 4.42
N GLY A 49 -13.35 2.96 3.80
CA GLY A 49 -13.69 1.69 4.46
C GLY A 49 -13.48 0.50 3.54
N HIS A 50 -13.59 -0.71 4.09
CA HIS A 50 -13.53 -1.95 3.33
C HIS A 50 -14.94 -2.48 3.08
N THR A 51 -15.22 -2.90 1.86
CA THR A 51 -16.50 -3.47 1.44
C THR A 51 -16.56 -4.98 1.72
N ILE A 52 -16.03 -5.43 2.87
CA ILE A 52 -15.93 -6.85 3.28
C ILE A 52 -17.31 -7.51 3.36
N ASN A 53 -18.33 -6.73 3.74
CA ASN A 53 -19.71 -7.20 3.85
C ASN A 53 -20.52 -7.00 2.56
N GLU A 54 -19.93 -6.44 1.50
CA GLU A 54 -20.61 -6.24 0.22
C GLU A 54 -20.29 -7.41 -0.70
N ASN A 55 -21.28 -7.81 -1.50
CA ASN A 55 -21.22 -8.99 -2.38
C ASN A 55 -20.20 -8.87 -3.55
N ILE A 56 -19.37 -7.82 -3.54
CA ILE A 56 -18.36 -7.47 -4.55
C ILE A 56 -16.93 -7.63 -3.96
N PHE A 57 -16.80 -8.29 -2.81
CA PHE A 57 -15.50 -8.51 -2.19
C PHE A 57 -14.59 -9.37 -3.08
N LYS A 58 -13.63 -8.70 -3.74
CA LYS A 58 -12.62 -9.37 -4.55
C LYS A 58 -11.48 -9.82 -3.64
N LYS A 59 -11.20 -11.12 -3.63
CA LYS A 59 -10.07 -11.67 -2.90
C LYS A 59 -8.77 -11.11 -3.50
N CYS A 60 -7.93 -10.52 -2.65
CA CYS A 60 -6.60 -10.07 -3.05
C CYS A 60 -5.79 -11.22 -3.64
N SER A 61 -4.98 -10.89 -4.64
CA SER A 61 -4.08 -11.84 -5.30
C SER A 61 -2.94 -12.32 -4.38
N ARG A 62 -2.53 -11.49 -3.40
CA ARG A 62 -1.46 -11.83 -2.44
C ARG A 62 -2.02 -12.32 -1.09
N THR A 63 -1.42 -13.38 -0.55
CA THR A 63 -1.71 -13.90 0.79
C THR A 63 -1.19 -12.97 1.88
N MET A 64 -1.82 -13.00 3.06
CA MET A 64 -1.45 -12.13 4.19
C MET A 64 0.00 -12.34 4.67
N SER A 65 0.53 -13.56 4.53
CA SER A 65 1.94 -13.88 4.83
C SER A 65 2.94 -13.09 3.97
N LEU A 66 2.58 -12.77 2.72
CA LEU A 66 3.45 -12.06 1.78
C LEU A 66 3.47 -10.53 1.99
N ILE A 67 2.56 -10.02 2.82
CA ILE A 67 2.41 -8.58 3.06
C ILE A 67 2.73 -8.17 4.51
N GLY A 68 3.45 -9.03 5.25
CA GLY A 68 3.90 -8.76 6.62
C GLY A 68 2.78 -8.95 7.64
N GLY A 69 2.20 -10.16 7.67
CA GLY A 69 1.09 -10.58 8.54
C GLY A 69 1.12 -10.04 9.96
#